data_AF-A0A445CCM2-F1
#
_entry.id   AF-A0A445CCM2-F1
#
_cell.length_a   1.000
_cell.length_b   1.000
_cell.length_c   1.000
_cell.angle_alpha   90.00
_cell.angle_beta   90.00
_cell.angle_gamma   90.00
#
_symmetry.space_group_name_H-M   'P 1'
#
loop_
_entity.id
_entity.type
_entity.pdbx_description
1 polymer ?
#
loop_
_entity_poly.entity_id
_entity_poly.type
_entity_poly.pdbx_seq_one_letter_code
_entity_poly.pdbx_strand_id
1 'polypeptide(L)'
;MLSVHSCGCCRVFAARAIQFQTTPSLFFSTPDYKSRVGTARRVAASSGFAGDSGSDLRQETIADSRTNYAGVRLEETVDNGIRSGKLRLDSWISSRISGISRARVQSSIRAGLVQVNGRVVDKVSFNVKAGDEISCTIAELQTLRAVPENIPLDIVYEDEHVLVINKPAHMVVHPAPGNTSGTLVNGILHHCNLPNVEYSKEEALSNTEDSDDEFNSFYTNVSSCEGLSTRPSVASIRPGIVHRLDKGTSGLLVVAKDEHSHMKLSEQFKLRTIKRVYVSLTAGLPTPVAGRVEVPVGRDPNNRLRMTAVAGPLNPRKSRHAASTRGGCALVEWKLETGRTHQIRAHAKYLGVPLLGDEVYGATRSMVLSLLRPRTPSGLHSKIVQMVSRIDRPCLHALTLGFKHPHTGQEVHFSCEPPADFDEILNQLRKISNEGAFFTKHSIS
;
A
#
# COMPACT_ATOMS: atom_id res chain seq x y z
N MET A 1 -17.09 -16.07 62.28
CA MET A 1 -17.25 -17.29 61.46
C MET A 1 -16.36 -17.17 60.24
N LEU A 2 -15.65 -18.25 59.89
CA LEU A 2 -14.77 -18.46 58.74
C LEU A 2 -15.45 -18.05 57.41
N SER A 3 -14.82 -17.72 56.28
CA SER A 3 -13.65 -18.32 55.62
C SER A 3 -13.11 -17.40 54.50
N VAL A 4 -11.89 -17.72 54.08
CA VAL A 4 -10.99 -17.10 53.10
C VAL A 4 -11.35 -17.51 51.67
N HIS A 5 -11.18 -16.62 50.68
CA HIS A 5 -10.52 -16.96 49.40
C HIS A 5 -9.93 -15.71 48.72
N SER A 6 -8.66 -15.85 48.33
CA SER A 6 -7.82 -14.91 47.60
C SER A 6 -7.69 -15.36 46.14
N CYS A 7 -7.64 -14.42 45.19
CA CYS A 7 -6.80 -14.45 43.98
C CYS A 7 -6.96 -13.08 43.30
N GLY A 8 -5.97 -12.19 43.12
CA GLY A 8 -4.65 -12.33 42.47
C GLY A 8 -4.85 -12.14 40.94
N CYS A 9 -4.22 -11.23 40.20
CA CYS A 9 -3.10 -10.34 40.42
C CYS A 9 -3.04 -9.37 39.22
N CYS A 10 -3.19 -8.05 39.41
CA CYS A 10 -2.87 -7.05 38.38
C CYS A 10 -1.35 -6.88 38.33
N ARG A 11 -0.69 -7.36 37.27
CA ARG A 11 0.72 -7.05 37.01
C ARG A 11 0.82 -5.99 35.91
N VAL A 12 0.99 -4.75 36.36
CA VAL A 12 1.57 -3.66 35.56
C VAL A 12 3.03 -4.03 35.31
N PHE A 13 3.38 -4.44 34.10
CA PHE A 13 4.78 -4.55 33.70
C PHE A 13 5.24 -3.24 33.09
N ALA A 14 6.04 -2.50 33.85
CA ALA A 14 6.83 -1.40 33.34
C ALA A 14 7.77 -1.89 32.23
N ALA A 15 7.75 -1.21 31.09
CA ALA A 15 8.69 -1.42 30.00
C ALA A 15 10.12 -1.21 30.50
N ARG A 16 10.88 -2.29 30.69
CA ARG A 16 12.32 -2.20 30.90
C ARG A 16 12.98 -1.81 29.57
N ALA A 17 13.50 -0.59 29.50
CA ALA A 17 14.45 -0.18 28.49
C ALA A 17 15.68 -1.11 28.55
N ILE A 18 15.90 -1.87 27.48
CA ILE A 18 17.11 -2.69 27.32
C ILE A 18 18.20 -1.74 26.80
N GLN A 19 19.03 -1.22 27.72
CA GLN A 19 20.30 -0.58 27.39
C GLN A 19 21.39 -1.65 27.34
N PHE A 20 22.09 -1.78 26.20
CA PHE A 20 23.36 -2.51 26.13
C PHE A 20 24.51 -1.52 25.99
N GLN A 21 25.41 -1.56 26.97
CA GLN A 21 26.72 -0.91 26.92
C GLN A 21 27.63 -1.70 25.98
N THR A 22 28.19 -1.04 24.97
CA THR A 22 29.26 -1.60 24.12
C THR A 22 30.60 -1.02 24.54
N THR A 23 31.50 -1.86 25.03
CA THR A 23 32.93 -1.54 25.20
C THR A 23 33.65 -1.65 23.85
N PRO A 24 34.61 -0.76 23.51
CA PRO A 24 35.28 -0.76 22.21
C PRO A 24 36.64 -1.48 22.26
N SER A 25 36.87 -2.42 21.35
CA SER A 25 38.19 -2.96 20.96
C SER A 25 37.93 -4.08 19.91
N LEU A 26 38.65 -4.30 18.80
CA LEU A 26 39.91 -3.82 18.23
C LEU A 26 39.84 -3.94 16.69
N PHE A 27 40.65 -3.10 16.03
CA PHE A 27 40.93 -3.03 14.60
C PHE A 27 41.25 -4.37 13.92
N PHE A 28 40.84 -4.54 12.65
CA PHE A 28 41.69 -5.16 11.62
C PHE A 28 41.36 -4.65 10.21
N SER A 29 42.44 -4.55 9.42
CA SER A 29 42.63 -3.85 8.15
C SER A 29 41.90 -4.47 6.95
N THR A 30 41.68 -3.61 5.94
CA THR A 30 41.22 -3.89 4.56
C THR A 30 42.20 -4.76 3.77
N PRO A 31 41.77 -5.24 2.58
CA PRO A 31 42.45 -4.74 1.38
C PRO A 31 41.53 -4.33 0.22
N ASP A 32 42.05 -3.38 -0.55
CA ASP A 32 41.53 -2.74 -1.76
C ASP A 32 41.30 -3.70 -2.94
N TYR A 33 40.25 -3.44 -3.72
CA TYR A 33 40.16 -3.92 -5.11
C TYR A 33 39.79 -2.79 -6.07
N LYS A 34 40.70 -2.52 -7.00
CA LYS A 34 40.64 -1.50 -8.06
C LYS A 34 39.64 -1.90 -9.16
N SER A 35 38.88 -0.94 -9.68
CA SER A 35 38.31 -1.05 -11.03
C SER A 35 38.46 0.25 -11.81
N ARG A 36 38.92 0.07 -13.06
CA ARG A 36 39.40 1.05 -14.03
C ARG A 36 38.34 2.04 -14.50
N VAL A 37 38.73 3.31 -14.66
CA VAL A 37 37.99 4.37 -15.33
C VAL A 37 38.38 4.40 -16.80
N GLY A 38 37.42 4.26 -17.70
CA GLY A 38 37.56 4.52 -19.13
C GLY A 38 37.07 5.93 -19.46
N THR A 39 37.96 6.75 -20.01
CA THR A 39 37.70 8.10 -20.52
C THR A 39 37.05 8.06 -21.89
N ALA A 40 36.01 8.87 -22.11
CA ALA A 40 35.58 9.27 -23.45
C ALA A 40 35.14 10.74 -23.47
N ARG A 41 35.60 11.39 -24.53
CA ARG A 41 35.76 12.82 -24.80
C ARG A 41 34.42 13.54 -25.04
N ARG A 42 34.30 14.77 -24.53
CA ARG A 42 33.32 15.76 -24.99
C ARG A 42 33.77 16.36 -26.33
N VAL A 43 32.83 16.57 -27.24
CA VAL A 43 32.95 17.52 -28.35
C VAL A 43 31.82 18.53 -28.21
N ALA A 44 32.20 19.79 -28.07
CA ALA A 44 31.31 20.94 -28.14
C ALA A 44 31.28 21.45 -29.59
N ALA A 45 30.13 21.93 -30.04
CA ALA A 45 30.02 22.82 -31.18
C ALA A 45 28.99 23.90 -30.84
N SER A 46 29.38 25.13 -31.14
CA SER A 46 28.76 26.41 -30.83
C SER A 46 28.20 27.08 -32.08
N SER A 47 27.05 27.73 -31.97
CA SER A 47 26.60 28.95 -32.70
C SER A 47 25.13 29.17 -32.30
N GLY A 48 24.53 30.36 -32.19
CA GLY A 48 24.90 31.75 -32.42
C GLY A 48 23.59 32.55 -32.60
N PHE A 49 23.45 33.64 -31.84
CA PHE A 49 22.63 34.86 -32.06
C PHE A 49 21.10 34.85 -32.36
N ALA A 50 20.37 35.43 -31.38
CA ALA A 50 19.43 36.57 -31.42
C ALA A 50 18.38 36.80 -32.55
N GLY A 51 17.13 37.08 -32.13
CA GLY A 51 16.31 38.16 -32.69
C GLY A 51 14.84 37.87 -33.02
N ASP A 52 13.94 38.51 -32.26
CA ASP A 52 12.76 39.28 -32.72
C ASP A 52 11.30 38.76 -32.53
N SER A 53 10.54 39.65 -31.87
CA SER A 53 9.12 40.07 -31.93
C SER A 53 7.96 39.13 -32.30
N GLY A 54 7.01 39.03 -31.36
CA GLY A 54 5.61 39.46 -31.51
C GLY A 54 4.66 38.70 -32.45
N SER A 55 3.70 37.96 -31.89
CA SER A 55 2.27 38.09 -32.22
C SER A 55 1.40 37.21 -31.31
N ASP A 56 0.47 37.89 -30.63
CA ASP A 56 -0.62 37.31 -29.86
C ASP A 56 -1.55 36.48 -30.75
N LEU A 57 -1.68 35.19 -30.47
CA LEU A 57 -2.88 34.42 -30.78
C LEU A 57 -3.29 33.67 -29.51
N ARG A 58 -4.31 34.21 -28.85
CA ARG A 58 -5.00 33.60 -27.71
C ARG A 58 -5.57 32.26 -28.15
N GLN A 59 -4.93 31.17 -27.73
CA GLN A 59 -5.54 29.85 -27.72
C GLN A 59 -6.06 29.65 -26.29
N GLU A 60 -7.37 29.80 -26.11
CA GLU A 60 -8.06 29.52 -24.86
C GLU A 60 -7.88 28.02 -24.51
N THR A 61 -6.81 27.71 -23.78
CA THR A 61 -6.64 26.44 -23.09
C THR A 61 -7.58 26.44 -21.88
N ILE A 62 -8.73 25.79 -22.03
CA ILE A 62 -9.55 25.34 -20.89
C ILE A 62 -8.76 24.20 -20.23
N ALA A 63 -7.94 24.57 -19.24
CA ALA A 63 -7.26 23.64 -18.36
C ALA A 63 -8.14 23.37 -17.13
N ASP A 64 -8.11 22.10 -16.70
CA ASP A 64 -8.56 21.58 -15.40
C ASP A 64 -10.06 21.63 -15.08
N SER A 65 -10.78 20.64 -15.60
CA SER A 65 -11.98 20.11 -14.95
C SER A 65 -11.99 18.59 -15.04
N ARG A 66 -11.86 17.93 -13.89
CA ARG A 66 -12.31 16.54 -13.57
C ARG A 66 -13.13 15.88 -14.68
N THR A 67 -12.48 15.17 -15.61
CA THR A 67 -13.16 14.65 -16.80
C THR A 67 -13.82 13.31 -16.49
N ASN A 68 -15.06 13.36 -16.01
CA ASN A 68 -15.96 12.23 -16.09
C ASN A 68 -16.24 11.93 -17.57
N TYR A 69 -15.54 10.95 -18.16
CA TYR A 69 -15.74 10.55 -19.56
C TYR A 69 -17.02 9.75 -19.78
N ALA A 70 -17.82 9.48 -18.75
CA ALA A 70 -19.06 8.71 -18.88
C ALA A 70 -19.99 9.35 -19.91
N GLY A 71 -20.47 8.55 -20.87
CA GLY A 71 -21.38 9.03 -21.90
C GLY A 71 -20.71 9.82 -23.04
N VAL A 72 -19.39 10.05 -23.00
CA VAL A 72 -18.66 10.60 -24.15
C VAL A 72 -18.88 9.69 -25.35
N ARG A 73 -19.36 10.28 -26.45
CA ARG A 73 -19.59 9.60 -27.72
C ARG A 73 -18.51 10.00 -28.72
N LEU A 74 -17.99 9.02 -29.43
CA LEU A 74 -17.08 9.18 -30.55
C LEU A 74 -17.70 8.45 -31.75
N GLU A 75 -17.96 9.18 -32.82
CA GLU A 75 -18.41 8.64 -34.10
C GLU A 75 -17.50 9.20 -35.18
N GLU A 76 -16.57 8.38 -35.67
CA GLU A 76 -15.55 8.81 -36.62
C GLU A 76 -15.15 7.65 -37.53
N THR A 77 -14.92 7.97 -38.81
CA THR A 77 -14.41 7.04 -39.81
C THR A 77 -12.89 7.06 -39.81
N VAL A 78 -12.28 5.89 -39.88
CA VAL A 78 -10.83 5.75 -39.85
C VAL A 78 -10.19 6.29 -41.14
N ASP A 79 -9.32 7.29 -41.02
CA ASP A 79 -8.63 7.93 -42.14
C ASP A 79 -7.83 6.97 -43.04
N ASN A 80 -7.77 7.30 -44.34
CA ASN A 80 -6.99 6.57 -45.36
C ASN A 80 -5.46 6.71 -45.21
N GLY A 81 -4.98 7.56 -44.29
CA GLY A 81 -3.56 7.81 -44.04
C GLY A 81 -2.86 6.78 -43.14
N ILE A 82 -3.55 5.71 -42.70
CA ILE A 82 -2.94 4.68 -41.87
C ILE A 82 -1.91 3.90 -42.69
N ARG A 83 -0.62 4.21 -42.47
CA ARG A 83 0.49 3.42 -43.01
C ARG A 83 0.36 1.98 -42.55
N SER A 84 0.06 1.05 -43.48
CA SER A 84 0.23 -0.43 -43.48
C SER A 84 0.62 -1.15 -42.18
N GLY A 85 0.00 -0.79 -41.06
CA GLY A 85 0.36 -1.21 -39.72
C GLY A 85 -0.90 -1.62 -38.98
N LYS A 86 -0.81 -2.69 -38.19
CA LYS A 86 -1.91 -3.21 -37.37
C LYS A 86 -2.24 -2.23 -36.24
N LEU A 87 -3.08 -1.22 -36.51
CA LEU A 87 -3.57 -0.31 -35.48
C LEU A 87 -4.71 -0.96 -34.69
N ARG A 88 -4.63 -0.88 -33.36
CA ARG A 88 -5.64 -1.49 -32.47
C ARG A 88 -6.76 -0.50 -32.16
N LEU A 89 -7.99 -1.00 -32.12
CA LEU A 89 -9.21 -0.23 -31.83
C LEU A 89 -9.09 0.58 -30.54
N ASP A 90 -8.61 -0.05 -29.46
CA ASP A 90 -8.46 0.61 -28.17
C ASP A 90 -7.46 1.78 -28.18
N SER A 91 -6.37 1.65 -28.95
CA SER A 91 -5.36 2.69 -29.13
C SER A 91 -5.84 3.82 -30.03
N TRP A 92 -6.61 3.48 -31.06
CA TRP A 92 -7.21 4.46 -31.96
C TRP A 92 -8.18 5.34 -31.17
N ILE A 93 -9.18 4.75 -30.50
CA ILE A 93 -10.16 5.50 -29.70
C ILE A 93 -9.48 6.37 -28.62
N SER A 94 -8.50 5.82 -27.88
CA SER A 94 -7.83 6.57 -26.81
C SER A 94 -7.06 7.80 -27.30
N SER A 95 -6.64 7.81 -28.57
CA SER A 95 -5.92 8.97 -29.14
C SER A 95 -6.85 10.11 -29.61
N ARG A 96 -8.16 9.85 -29.73
CA ARG A 96 -9.17 10.85 -30.15
C ARG A 96 -9.86 11.51 -28.97
N ILE A 97 -9.91 10.83 -27.82
CA ILE A 97 -10.50 11.37 -26.61
C ILE A 97 -9.36 11.83 -25.70
N SER A 98 -9.16 13.14 -25.60
CA SER A 98 -8.10 13.72 -24.78
C SER A 98 -8.20 13.25 -23.32
N GLY A 99 -7.07 12.83 -22.73
CA GLY A 99 -6.97 12.43 -21.33
C GLY A 99 -7.60 11.07 -20.96
N ILE A 100 -8.26 10.35 -21.88
CA ILE A 100 -8.84 9.04 -21.55
C ILE A 100 -7.75 7.96 -21.42
N SER A 101 -7.82 7.16 -20.37
CA SER A 101 -6.93 6.00 -20.26
C SER A 101 -7.34 4.89 -21.25
N ARG A 102 -6.36 4.21 -21.83
CA ARG A 102 -6.61 3.02 -22.67
C ARG A 102 -7.45 1.97 -21.94
N ALA A 103 -7.20 1.75 -20.65
CA ALA A 103 -7.97 0.81 -19.84
C ALA A 103 -9.46 1.14 -19.75
N ARG A 104 -9.80 2.44 -19.75
CA ARG A 104 -11.18 2.94 -19.77
C ARG A 104 -11.88 2.55 -21.07
N VAL A 105 -11.24 2.81 -22.21
CA VAL A 105 -11.72 2.40 -23.54
C VAL A 105 -11.90 0.88 -23.63
N GLN A 106 -10.94 0.11 -23.13
CA GLN A 106 -11.05 -1.35 -23.10
C GLN A 106 -12.23 -1.84 -22.27
N SER A 107 -12.60 -1.12 -21.20
CA SER A 107 -13.80 -1.43 -20.42
C SER A 107 -15.07 -1.18 -21.24
N SER A 108 -15.12 -0.10 -22.02
CA SER A 108 -16.26 0.19 -22.91
C SER A 108 -16.40 -0.85 -24.03
N ILE A 109 -15.28 -1.31 -24.60
CA ILE A 109 -15.25 -2.42 -25.58
C ILE A 109 -15.86 -3.68 -24.95
N ARG A 110 -15.37 -4.10 -23.77
CA ARG A 110 -15.90 -5.28 -23.06
C ARG A 110 -17.36 -5.14 -22.65
N ALA A 111 -17.84 -3.92 -22.44
CA ALA A 111 -19.24 -3.62 -22.12
C ALA A 111 -20.15 -3.59 -23.36
N GLY A 112 -19.62 -3.84 -24.57
CA GLY A 112 -20.39 -3.84 -25.82
C GLY A 112 -20.79 -2.43 -26.29
N LEU A 113 -20.14 -1.38 -25.78
CA LEU A 113 -20.46 0.01 -26.10
C LEU A 113 -19.65 0.57 -27.27
N VAL A 114 -18.93 -0.31 -27.99
CA VAL A 114 -18.11 0.05 -29.14
C VAL A 114 -18.54 -0.78 -30.34
N GLN A 115 -18.79 -0.11 -31.46
CA GLN A 115 -19.20 -0.69 -32.72
C GLN A 115 -18.22 -0.31 -33.83
N VAL A 116 -18.02 -1.23 -34.77
CA VAL A 116 -17.27 -1.02 -36.01
C VAL A 116 -18.16 -1.43 -37.17
N ASN A 117 -18.44 -0.53 -38.10
CA ASN A 117 -19.35 -0.72 -39.23
C ASN A 117 -20.73 -1.26 -38.77
N GLY A 118 -21.27 -0.65 -37.71
CA GLY A 118 -22.56 -1.03 -37.11
C GLY A 118 -22.58 -2.35 -36.32
N ARG A 119 -21.44 -3.03 -36.17
CA ARG A 119 -21.34 -4.30 -35.41
C ARG A 119 -20.65 -4.08 -34.08
N VAL A 120 -21.25 -4.55 -32.98
CA VAL A 120 -20.64 -4.50 -31.64
C VAL A 120 -19.34 -5.32 -31.63
N VAL A 121 -18.28 -4.70 -31.12
CA VAL A 121 -16.97 -5.32 -30.93
C VAL A 121 -16.68 -5.41 -29.43
N ASP A 122 -16.52 -6.63 -28.92
CA ASP A 122 -16.17 -6.94 -27.53
C ASP A 122 -14.68 -7.34 -27.35
N LYS A 123 -14.00 -7.60 -28.46
CA LYS A 123 -12.59 -7.99 -28.50
C LYS A 123 -11.66 -6.77 -28.45
N VAL A 124 -11.02 -6.57 -27.29
CA VAL A 124 -10.04 -5.48 -27.06
C VAL A 124 -8.85 -5.49 -28.04
N SER A 125 -8.49 -6.66 -28.57
CA SER A 125 -7.39 -6.79 -29.54
C SER A 125 -7.84 -6.61 -31.00
N PHE A 126 -9.03 -6.07 -31.24
CA PHE A 126 -9.52 -5.79 -32.59
C PHE A 126 -8.62 -4.78 -33.30
N ASN A 127 -8.39 -5.00 -34.59
CA ASN A 127 -7.58 -4.13 -35.44
C ASN A 127 -8.48 -3.37 -36.41
N VAL A 128 -8.32 -2.06 -36.46
CA VAL A 128 -9.08 -1.15 -37.33
C VAL A 128 -8.41 -1.04 -38.69
N LYS A 129 -9.21 -0.86 -39.74
CA LYS A 129 -8.79 -0.63 -41.12
C LYS A 129 -9.21 0.78 -41.56
N ALA A 130 -8.51 1.30 -42.55
CA ALA A 130 -8.95 2.52 -43.24
C ALA A 130 -10.37 2.34 -43.79
N GLY A 131 -11.22 3.34 -43.58
CA GLY A 131 -12.63 3.30 -43.95
C GLY A 131 -13.57 2.63 -42.95
N ASP A 132 -13.07 2.04 -41.85
CA ASP A 132 -13.95 1.52 -40.79
C ASP A 132 -14.68 2.69 -40.10
N GLU A 133 -16.00 2.56 -39.95
CA GLU A 133 -16.83 3.49 -39.17
C GLU A 133 -16.87 3.05 -37.71
N ILE A 134 -16.35 3.88 -36.80
CA ILE A 134 -16.26 3.54 -35.38
C ILE A 134 -17.25 4.39 -34.60
N SER A 135 -18.19 3.74 -33.91
CA SER A 135 -19.06 4.37 -32.92
C SER A 135 -18.72 3.83 -31.54
N CYS A 136 -18.40 4.72 -30.60
CA CYS A 136 -17.97 4.38 -29.25
C CYS A 136 -18.73 5.25 -28.25
N THR A 137 -19.36 4.62 -27.27
CA THR A 137 -19.86 5.29 -26.06
C THR A 137 -18.99 4.87 -24.89
N ILE A 138 -18.42 5.83 -24.17
CA ILE A 138 -17.64 5.51 -22.99
C ILE A 138 -18.56 5.07 -21.84
N ALA A 139 -18.36 3.84 -21.35
CA ALA A 139 -19.12 3.25 -20.25
C ALA A 139 -19.15 4.18 -19.05
N GLU A 140 -20.22 4.20 -18.26
CA GLU A 140 -20.18 4.86 -16.95
C GLU A 140 -19.20 4.14 -16.02
N LEU A 141 -18.52 4.89 -15.13
CA LEU A 141 -17.76 4.23 -14.05
C LEU A 141 -18.80 3.67 -13.07
N GLN A 142 -18.97 2.35 -13.05
CA GLN A 142 -19.71 1.72 -11.96
C GLN A 142 -19.07 2.13 -10.63
N THR A 143 -19.86 2.77 -9.78
CA THR A 143 -19.49 3.05 -8.39
C THR A 143 -19.43 1.71 -7.65
N LEU A 144 -18.37 1.51 -6.88
CA LEU A 144 -18.28 0.37 -5.96
C LEU A 144 -19.16 0.72 -4.76
N ARG A 145 -20.28 0.02 -4.60
CA ARG A 145 -21.17 0.21 -3.44
C ARG A 145 -20.76 -0.73 -2.31
N ALA A 146 -20.55 -0.19 -1.11
CA ALA A 146 -20.50 -0.97 0.12
C ALA A 146 -21.88 -1.03 0.77
N VAL A 147 -22.31 -2.24 1.09
CA VAL A 147 -23.52 -2.51 1.86
C VAL A 147 -23.09 -2.96 3.27
N PRO A 148 -23.76 -2.52 4.36
CA PRO A 148 -23.54 -3.05 5.70
C PRO A 148 -23.62 -4.58 5.72
N GLU A 149 -22.62 -5.23 6.29
CA GLU A 149 -22.58 -6.68 6.47
C GLU A 149 -22.28 -7.00 7.93
N ASN A 150 -22.99 -7.97 8.50
CA ASN A 150 -22.77 -8.42 9.87
C ASN A 150 -21.46 -9.23 9.97
N ILE A 151 -20.33 -8.53 9.96
CA ILE A 151 -18.98 -9.07 10.08
C ILE A 151 -18.48 -8.75 11.48
N PRO A 152 -18.13 -9.75 12.31
CA PRO A 152 -17.55 -9.51 13.63
C PRO A 152 -16.26 -8.69 13.52
N LEU A 153 -16.16 -7.62 14.30
CA LEU A 153 -14.99 -6.76 14.41
C LEU A 153 -14.30 -7.00 15.74
N ASP A 154 -12.97 -7.14 15.73
CA ASP A 154 -12.15 -7.16 16.94
C ASP A 154 -11.86 -5.72 17.38
N ILE A 155 -12.71 -5.19 18.26
CA ILE A 155 -12.70 -3.81 18.70
C ILE A 155 -11.80 -3.67 19.93
N VAL A 156 -10.69 -2.94 19.78
CA VAL A 156 -9.72 -2.66 20.85
C VAL A 156 -10.16 -1.48 21.70
N TYR A 157 -10.79 -0.49 21.07
CA TYR A 157 -11.32 0.70 21.75
C TYR A 157 -12.45 1.30 20.93
N GLU A 158 -13.48 1.78 21.61
CA GLU A 158 -14.57 2.53 20.99
C GLU A 158 -15.12 3.57 21.96
N ASP A 159 -15.33 4.77 21.44
CA ASP A 159 -16.14 5.81 22.08
C ASP A 159 -17.12 6.43 21.08
N GLU A 160 -17.66 7.60 21.37
CA GLU A 160 -18.59 8.32 20.48
C GLU A 160 -17.95 8.71 19.13
N HIS A 161 -16.65 8.93 19.11
CA HIS A 161 -15.92 9.67 18.06
C HIS A 161 -14.94 8.82 17.26
N VAL A 162 -14.32 7.84 17.91
CA VAL A 162 -13.30 6.99 17.31
C VAL A 162 -13.53 5.51 17.63
N LEU A 163 -13.11 4.68 16.68
CA LEU A 163 -13.12 3.23 16.77
C LEU A 163 -11.73 2.72 16.41
N VAL A 164 -11.12 1.91 17.28
CA VAL A 164 -9.83 1.25 17.03
C VAL A 164 -10.06 -0.24 16.92
N ILE A 165 -9.69 -0.80 15.77
CA ILE A 165 -9.96 -2.19 15.41
C ILE A 165 -8.63 -2.91 15.24
N ASN A 166 -8.54 -4.15 15.72
CA ASN A 166 -7.52 -5.10 15.32
C ASN A 166 -7.98 -5.84 14.06
N LYS A 167 -7.55 -5.37 12.88
CA LYS A 167 -7.95 -5.98 11.62
C LYS A 167 -7.31 -7.38 11.49
N PRO A 168 -8.07 -8.45 11.25
CA PRO A 168 -7.47 -9.76 10.98
C PRO A 168 -6.71 -9.75 9.66
N ALA A 169 -5.80 -10.72 9.49
CA ALA A 169 -5.19 -10.97 8.19
C ALA A 169 -6.26 -11.47 7.18
N HIS A 170 -5.94 -11.37 5.89
CA HIS A 170 -6.79 -11.74 4.75
C HIS A 170 -8.05 -10.88 4.52
N MET A 171 -8.37 -9.96 5.44
CA MET A 171 -9.46 -8.98 5.27
C MET A 171 -8.97 -7.74 4.52
N VAL A 172 -9.72 -7.34 3.48
CA VAL A 172 -9.50 -6.09 2.73
C VAL A 172 -10.16 -4.93 3.49
N VAL A 173 -9.52 -3.76 3.50
CA VAL A 173 -10.08 -2.56 4.17
C VAL A 173 -11.25 -1.97 3.39
N HIS A 174 -11.04 -1.62 2.11
CA HIS A 174 -12.05 -0.99 1.25
C HIS A 174 -12.52 -1.94 0.14
N PRO A 175 -13.79 -1.80 -0.32
CA PRO A 175 -14.24 -2.45 -1.54
C PRO A 175 -13.29 -2.14 -2.70
N ALA A 176 -12.90 -3.17 -3.42
CA ALA A 176 -12.00 -3.07 -4.57
C ALA A 176 -12.42 -4.07 -5.65
N PRO A 177 -11.98 -3.91 -6.91
CA PRO A 177 -12.22 -4.92 -7.94
C PRO A 177 -11.75 -6.31 -7.47
N GLY A 178 -12.68 -7.28 -7.45
CA GLY A 178 -12.45 -8.64 -6.96
C GLY A 178 -12.69 -8.87 -5.46
N ASN A 179 -12.90 -7.82 -4.65
CA ASN A 179 -13.34 -7.90 -3.24
C ASN A 179 -14.35 -6.76 -2.99
N THR A 180 -15.57 -6.91 -3.50
CA THR A 180 -16.62 -5.87 -3.43
C THR A 180 -17.45 -5.91 -2.15
N SER A 181 -17.44 -7.04 -1.45
CA SER A 181 -18.11 -7.33 -0.18
C SER A 181 -17.13 -7.98 0.80
N GLY A 182 -17.55 -8.20 2.05
CA GLY A 182 -16.70 -8.85 3.05
C GLY A 182 -15.48 -8.02 3.46
N THR A 183 -15.53 -6.69 3.29
CA THR A 183 -14.44 -5.78 3.65
C THR A 183 -14.64 -5.17 5.03
N LEU A 184 -13.57 -4.60 5.61
CA LEU A 184 -13.65 -3.91 6.89
C LEU A 184 -14.69 -2.79 6.87
N VAL A 185 -14.79 -2.05 5.76
CA VAL A 185 -15.84 -1.05 5.53
C VAL A 185 -17.22 -1.66 5.70
N ASN A 186 -17.52 -2.82 5.10
CA ASN A 186 -18.84 -3.45 5.20
C ASN A 186 -19.19 -3.77 6.66
N GLY A 187 -18.22 -4.26 7.44
CA GLY A 187 -18.39 -4.52 8.87
C GLY A 187 -18.57 -3.25 9.70
N ILE A 188 -17.79 -2.20 9.43
CA ILE A 188 -17.92 -0.90 10.12
C ILE A 188 -19.30 -0.28 9.86
N LEU A 189 -19.77 -0.34 8.61
CA LEU A 189 -21.09 0.19 8.25
C LEU A 189 -22.19 -0.49 9.05
N HIS A 190 -22.11 -1.81 9.23
CA HIS A 190 -23.05 -2.56 10.04
C HIS A 190 -22.93 -2.22 11.54
N HIS A 191 -21.71 -2.22 12.07
CA HIS A 191 -21.44 -1.95 13.49
C HIS A 191 -21.90 -0.55 13.92
N CYS A 192 -21.61 0.46 13.10
CA CYS A 192 -21.99 1.85 13.37
C CYS A 192 -23.41 2.20 12.89
N ASN A 193 -24.17 1.22 12.37
CA ASN A 193 -25.52 1.40 11.81
C ASN A 193 -25.59 2.53 10.76
N LEU A 194 -24.59 2.58 9.88
CA LEU A 194 -24.43 3.60 8.85
C LEU A 194 -25.11 3.17 7.54
N PRO A 195 -25.61 4.12 6.73
CA PRO A 195 -26.22 3.81 5.43
C PRO A 195 -25.18 3.28 4.43
N ASN A 196 -25.67 2.70 3.34
CA ASN A 196 -24.83 2.24 2.23
C ASN A 196 -23.96 3.38 1.68
N VAL A 197 -22.72 3.06 1.32
CA VAL A 197 -21.76 4.05 0.78
C VAL A 197 -21.40 3.71 -0.65
N GLU A 198 -21.43 4.70 -1.52
CA GLU A 198 -20.99 4.58 -2.91
C GLU A 198 -19.58 5.16 -3.05
N TYR A 199 -18.66 4.36 -3.58
CA TYR A 199 -17.30 4.76 -3.89
C TYR A 199 -17.16 4.91 -5.40
N SER A 200 -16.67 6.04 -5.89
CA SER A 200 -16.30 6.15 -7.31
C SER A 200 -15.04 5.30 -7.59
N LYS A 201 -14.94 4.71 -8.79
CA LYS A 201 -13.75 3.93 -9.20
C LYS A 201 -12.46 4.76 -9.18
N GLU A 202 -12.59 6.07 -9.29
CA GLU A 202 -11.52 7.05 -9.16
C GLU A 202 -11.04 7.18 -7.71
N GLU A 203 -11.89 7.06 -6.68
CA GLU A 203 -11.42 6.98 -5.29
C GLU A 203 -10.68 5.67 -4.95
N ALA A 204 -11.06 4.58 -5.62
CA ALA A 204 -10.36 3.30 -5.51
C ALA A 204 -8.98 3.32 -6.21
N LEU A 205 -8.77 4.26 -7.14
CA LEU A 205 -7.57 4.42 -7.97
C LEU A 205 -6.80 5.74 -7.72
N SER A 206 -7.32 6.72 -7.01
CA SER A 206 -6.63 7.97 -6.64
C SER A 206 -5.60 7.75 -5.54
N ASN A 207 -5.58 6.55 -4.96
CA ASN A 207 -4.42 6.01 -4.26
C ASN A 207 -3.23 5.67 -5.18
N THR A 208 -3.32 5.99 -6.49
CA THR A 208 -2.36 5.56 -7.51
C THR A 208 -1.93 6.61 -8.52
N GLU A 209 -2.16 7.89 -8.20
CA GLU A 209 -1.45 9.00 -8.84
C GLU A 209 -0.45 9.56 -7.83
N ASP A 210 0.83 9.37 -8.16
CA ASP A 210 1.98 9.87 -7.42
C ASP A 210 2.03 11.41 -7.56
N SER A 211 1.41 12.10 -6.61
CA SER A 211 1.87 13.41 -6.17
C SER A 211 1.63 13.54 -4.68
N ASP A 212 2.72 13.77 -3.96
CA ASP A 212 2.72 14.07 -2.55
C ASP A 212 2.10 15.47 -2.42
N ASP A 213 0.77 15.58 -2.21
CA ASP A 213 0.07 16.69 -1.51
C ASP A 213 -1.45 16.88 -1.80
N GLU A 214 -2.15 16.01 -2.56
CA GLU A 214 -3.54 16.29 -2.97
C GLU A 214 -4.67 15.41 -2.36
N PHE A 215 -4.65 15.13 -1.05
CA PHE A 215 -5.88 14.63 -0.39
C PHE A 215 -6.88 15.76 -0.03
N ASN A 216 -6.64 17.02 -0.45
CA ASN A 216 -7.41 18.17 0.03
C ASN A 216 -8.18 18.97 -1.04
N SER A 217 -8.49 18.39 -2.20
CA SER A 217 -9.27 19.08 -3.23
C SER A 217 -10.74 18.63 -3.29
N PHE A 218 -11.47 18.42 -2.18
CA PHE A 218 -12.87 17.99 -2.32
C PHE A 218 -13.94 18.61 -1.41
N TYR A 219 -13.64 19.54 -0.49
CA TYR A 219 -14.69 20.14 0.35
C TYR A 219 -14.76 21.67 0.42
N THR A 220 -14.00 22.40 -0.41
CA THR A 220 -14.30 23.83 -0.66
C THR A 220 -15.28 23.97 -1.81
N ASN A 221 -16.56 23.67 -1.55
CA ASN A 221 -17.69 24.24 -2.29
C ASN A 221 -18.94 24.17 -1.40
N VAL A 222 -18.88 24.82 -0.24
CA VAL A 222 -20.09 25.39 0.34
C VAL A 222 -20.30 26.73 -0.37
N SER A 223 -20.83 26.64 -1.59
CA SER A 223 -21.42 27.81 -2.24
C SER A 223 -22.71 28.11 -1.50
N SER A 224 -22.73 29.22 -0.78
CA SER A 224 -23.91 29.82 -0.20
C SER A 224 -24.89 30.19 -1.32
N CYS A 225 -25.86 29.32 -1.60
CA CYS A 225 -27.08 29.71 -2.27
C CYS A 225 -28.23 29.68 -1.25
N GLU A 226 -28.71 30.87 -0.91
CA GLU A 226 -29.94 31.04 -0.15
C GLU A 226 -31.13 30.49 -0.95
N GLY A 227 -31.94 29.66 -0.28
CA GLY A 227 -33.34 29.44 -0.58
C GLY A 227 -33.68 28.49 -1.73
N LEU A 228 -33.89 27.20 -1.42
CA LEU A 228 -35.13 26.48 -1.78
C LEU A 228 -35.21 25.10 -1.08
N SER A 229 -36.31 24.87 -0.37
CA SER A 229 -36.92 23.60 0.07
C SER A 229 -36.02 22.45 0.56
N THR A 230 -36.07 22.28 1.89
CA THR A 230 -35.63 21.15 2.71
C THR A 230 -36.06 19.78 2.16
N ARG A 231 -35.11 19.06 1.55
CA ARG A 231 -34.96 17.61 1.72
C ARG A 231 -33.66 17.40 2.48
N PRO A 232 -33.63 16.63 3.58
CA PRO A 232 -32.36 16.33 4.23
C PRO A 232 -31.56 15.50 3.24
N SER A 233 -30.58 16.12 2.59
CA SER A 233 -29.52 15.40 1.91
C SER A 233 -28.87 14.54 2.99
N VAL A 234 -29.15 13.24 2.99
CA VAL A 234 -28.46 12.27 3.83
C VAL A 234 -26.99 12.44 3.50
N ALA A 235 -26.26 13.17 4.35
CA ALA A 235 -24.83 13.32 4.22
C ALA A 235 -24.27 11.92 4.07
N SER A 236 -23.61 11.63 2.95
CA SER A 236 -23.08 10.30 2.67
C SER A 236 -22.06 9.99 3.77
N ILE A 237 -22.48 9.25 4.81
CA ILE A 237 -21.62 8.95 5.95
C ILE A 237 -20.60 7.93 5.46
N ARG A 238 -19.49 8.43 4.93
CA ARG A 238 -18.33 7.63 4.59
C ARG A 238 -17.75 7.15 5.93
N PRO A 239 -17.57 5.83 6.15
CA PRO A 239 -16.86 5.37 7.34
C PRO A 239 -15.48 6.01 7.29
N GLY A 240 -15.13 6.76 8.34
CA GLY A 240 -14.02 7.70 8.37
C GLY A 240 -12.66 7.01 8.45
N ILE A 241 -12.34 6.20 7.43
CA ILE A 241 -11.08 5.50 7.29
C ILE A 241 -10.04 6.48 6.77
N VAL A 242 -9.14 6.87 7.67
CA VAL A 242 -8.06 7.84 7.43
C VAL A 242 -6.74 7.19 7.03
N HIS A 243 -6.65 5.86 7.14
CA HIS A 243 -5.48 5.06 6.75
C HIS A 243 -5.86 3.59 6.52
N ARG A 244 -4.94 2.81 5.94
CA ARG A 244 -5.23 1.43 5.51
C ARG A 244 -4.12 0.45 5.86
N LEU A 245 -4.50 -0.82 5.96
CA LEU A 245 -3.63 -1.98 6.03
C LEU A 245 -3.82 -2.86 4.79
N ASP A 246 -2.75 -3.53 4.35
CA ASP A 246 -2.84 -4.49 3.24
C ASP A 246 -3.69 -5.70 3.62
N LYS A 247 -4.24 -6.40 2.61
CA LYS A 247 -5.05 -7.61 2.81
C LYS A 247 -4.35 -8.63 3.73
N GLY A 248 -3.07 -8.92 3.48
CA GLY A 248 -2.28 -9.88 4.28
C GLY A 248 -1.70 -9.34 5.59
N THR A 249 -1.87 -8.05 5.89
CA THR A 249 -1.36 -7.43 7.12
C THR A 249 -2.45 -7.41 8.19
N SER A 250 -2.14 -7.83 9.41
CA SER A 250 -3.04 -7.73 10.57
C SER A 250 -2.69 -6.54 11.47
N GLY A 251 -3.54 -6.21 12.42
CA GLY A 251 -3.25 -5.27 13.50
C GLY A 251 -4.09 -3.99 13.50
N LEU A 252 -3.63 -3.01 14.26
CA LEU A 252 -4.39 -1.83 14.66
C LEU A 252 -4.74 -0.86 13.51
N LEU A 253 -5.99 -0.42 13.48
CA LEU A 253 -6.52 0.59 12.57
C LEU A 253 -7.52 1.50 13.31
N VAL A 254 -7.29 2.81 13.31
CA VAL A 254 -8.28 3.82 13.75
C VAL A 254 -9.25 4.21 12.63
N VAL A 255 -10.53 4.36 13.01
CA VAL A 255 -11.66 4.82 12.20
C VAL A 255 -12.31 5.99 12.91
N ALA A 256 -12.60 7.07 12.19
CA ALA A 256 -13.44 8.15 12.68
C ALA A 256 -14.93 7.81 12.51
N LYS A 257 -15.72 8.07 13.55
CA LYS A 257 -17.17 7.86 13.57
C LYS A 257 -17.96 9.10 13.13
N ASP A 258 -17.32 10.26 13.13
CA ASP A 258 -17.90 11.55 12.73
C ASP A 258 -16.92 12.39 11.88
N GLU A 259 -17.44 13.44 11.24
CA GLU A 259 -16.68 14.31 10.32
C GLU A 259 -15.56 15.10 11.02
N HIS A 260 -15.80 15.59 12.23
CA HIS A 260 -14.79 16.34 12.98
C HIS A 260 -13.60 15.44 13.32
N SER A 261 -13.88 14.22 13.80
CA SER A 261 -12.88 13.20 14.06
C SER A 261 -12.12 12.80 12.79
N HIS A 262 -12.81 12.66 11.66
CA HIS A 262 -12.20 12.36 10.37
C HIS A 262 -11.22 13.46 9.94
N MET A 263 -11.64 14.72 9.97
CA MET A 263 -10.78 15.87 9.64
C MET A 263 -9.55 15.93 10.54
N LYS A 264 -9.73 15.82 11.87
CA LYS A 264 -8.63 15.92 12.84
C LYS A 264 -7.65 14.75 12.79
N LEU A 265 -8.13 13.53 12.56
CA LEU A 265 -7.23 12.39 12.37
C LEU A 265 -6.50 12.51 11.02
N SER A 266 -7.18 12.92 9.95
CA SER A 266 -6.56 13.17 8.64
C SER A 266 -5.45 14.21 8.72
N GLU A 267 -5.68 15.30 9.45
CA GLU A 267 -4.68 16.33 9.74
C GLU A 267 -3.46 15.74 10.46
N GLN A 268 -3.66 14.90 11.47
CA GLN A 268 -2.57 14.23 12.19
C GLN A 268 -1.79 13.24 11.30
N PHE A 269 -2.45 12.52 10.40
CA PHE A 269 -1.78 11.69 9.39
C PHE A 269 -0.93 12.54 8.44
N LYS A 270 -1.49 13.67 7.97
CA LYS A 270 -0.80 14.62 7.08
C LYS A 270 0.42 15.23 7.76
N LEU A 271 0.29 15.68 9.00
CA LEU A 271 1.36 16.25 9.82
C LEU A 271 2.32 15.21 10.40
N ARG A 272 2.08 13.91 10.15
CA ARG A 272 2.91 12.78 10.63
C ARG A 272 3.09 12.75 12.14
N THR A 273 2.10 13.21 12.90
CA THR A 273 2.12 13.19 14.37
C THR A 273 1.69 11.85 14.94
N ILE A 274 1.00 11.02 14.14
CA ILE A 274 0.54 9.69 14.54
C ILE A 274 1.71 8.72 14.66
N LYS A 275 1.79 8.04 15.79
CA LYS A 275 2.77 6.99 16.05
C LYS A 275 2.23 5.66 15.52
N ARG A 276 2.96 5.05 14.59
CA ARG A 276 2.65 3.72 14.05
C ARG A 276 3.87 2.84 14.12
N VAL A 277 3.75 1.71 14.80
CA VAL A 277 4.80 0.69 14.90
C VAL A 277 4.27 -0.62 14.35
N TYR A 278 5.03 -1.22 13.45
CA TYR A 278 4.77 -2.53 12.89
C TYR A 278 5.88 -3.49 13.29
N VAL A 279 5.55 -4.78 13.32
CA VAL A 279 6.54 -5.85 13.47
C VAL A 279 6.44 -6.82 12.30
N SER A 280 7.59 -7.30 11.84
CA SER A 280 7.66 -8.28 10.76
C SER A 280 8.70 -9.36 11.00
N LEU A 281 8.55 -10.48 10.29
CA LEU A 281 9.63 -11.46 10.11
C LEU A 281 10.23 -11.28 8.72
N THR A 282 11.53 -11.01 8.62
CA THR A 282 12.24 -10.90 7.33
C THR A 282 12.95 -12.19 6.97
N ALA A 283 13.02 -12.51 5.68
CA ALA A 283 13.93 -13.51 5.14
C ALA A 283 15.29 -12.85 4.92
N GLY A 284 16.27 -13.17 5.76
CA GLY A 284 17.56 -12.49 5.84
C GLY A 284 17.64 -11.50 7.01
N LEU A 285 18.86 -10.98 7.22
CA LEU A 285 19.18 -10.04 8.29
C LEU A 285 19.39 -8.64 7.70
N PRO A 286 18.64 -7.61 8.14
CA PRO A 286 18.88 -6.25 7.68
C PRO A 286 20.30 -5.82 8.08
N THR A 287 21.02 -5.25 7.12
CA THR A 287 22.35 -4.67 7.34
C THR A 287 22.33 -3.23 6.83
N PRO A 288 22.51 -2.22 7.70
CA PRO A 288 22.72 -2.32 9.15
C PRO A 288 21.50 -2.85 9.92
N VAL A 289 21.71 -3.39 11.14
CA VAL A 289 20.65 -3.97 12.01
C VAL A 289 19.61 -2.95 12.49
N ALA A 290 19.97 -1.68 12.42
CA ALA A 290 19.07 -0.57 12.60
C ALA A 290 19.44 0.52 11.60
N GLY A 291 18.44 1.18 11.05
CA GLY A 291 18.67 2.13 9.97
C GLY A 291 17.39 2.85 9.61
N ARG A 292 17.51 3.82 8.70
CA ARG A 292 16.38 4.60 8.23
C ARG A 292 16.33 4.33 6.66
N VAL A 293 15.20 3.92 6.04
CA VAL A 293 14.90 3.89 4.57
C VAL A 293 13.98 5.04 4.02
N GLU A 294 14.49 5.98 3.22
CA GLU A 294 13.77 6.97 2.40
C GLU A 294 14.00 6.65 0.93
N VAL A 295 13.24 5.69 0.42
CA VAL A 295 13.17 5.46 -1.03
C VAL A 295 11.72 5.62 -1.46
N PRO A 296 11.44 6.47 -2.46
CA PRO A 296 10.08 6.62 -2.99
C PRO A 296 9.53 5.27 -3.43
N VAL A 297 8.25 5.04 -3.17
CA VAL A 297 7.57 3.79 -3.54
C VAL A 297 6.57 4.12 -4.63
N GLY A 298 6.84 3.65 -5.85
CA GLY A 298 5.97 3.79 -7.01
C GLY A 298 5.46 2.44 -7.49
N ARG A 299 4.57 2.43 -8.49
CA ARG A 299 4.10 1.17 -9.10
C ARG A 299 5.22 0.47 -9.87
N ASP A 300 5.28 -0.85 -9.79
CA ASP A 300 6.19 -1.66 -10.61
C ASP A 300 5.67 -1.71 -12.06
N PRO A 301 6.43 -1.23 -13.06
CA PRO A 301 5.99 -1.19 -14.45
C PRO A 301 5.80 -2.58 -15.07
N ASN A 302 6.49 -3.59 -14.53
CA ASN A 302 6.47 -4.96 -15.04
C ASN A 302 5.47 -5.85 -14.29
N ASN A 303 5.03 -5.44 -13.09
CA ASN A 303 4.10 -6.23 -12.29
C ASN A 303 3.08 -5.33 -11.58
N ARG A 304 1.85 -5.31 -12.12
CA ARG A 304 0.73 -4.52 -11.59
C ARG A 304 0.33 -4.80 -10.12
N LEU A 305 0.77 -5.92 -9.54
CA LEU A 305 0.50 -6.28 -8.13
C LEU A 305 1.60 -5.78 -7.18
N ARG A 306 2.72 -5.28 -7.72
CA ARG A 306 3.89 -4.83 -6.96
C ARG A 306 4.00 -3.31 -6.99
N MET A 307 4.51 -2.83 -5.88
CA MET A 307 5.16 -1.53 -5.78
C MET A 307 6.67 -1.74 -5.81
N THR A 308 7.42 -0.80 -6.35
CA THR A 308 8.87 -0.81 -6.34
C THR A 308 9.39 0.42 -5.65
N ALA A 309 10.48 0.24 -4.89
CA ALA A 309 11.28 1.36 -4.45
C ALA A 309 11.97 1.95 -5.70
N VAL A 310 11.59 3.16 -6.10
CA VAL A 310 12.12 3.81 -7.31
C VAL A 310 13.48 4.40 -6.95
N ALA A 311 14.53 3.95 -7.63
CA ALA A 311 15.87 4.49 -7.45
C ALA A 311 15.92 5.93 -7.99
N GLY A 312 15.62 6.91 -7.14
CA GLY A 312 15.97 8.30 -7.38
C GLY A 312 17.49 8.51 -7.34
N PRO A 313 18.00 9.68 -7.79
CA PRO A 313 19.41 10.01 -7.69
C PRO A 313 19.91 9.76 -6.26
N LEU A 314 21.04 9.03 -6.16
CA LEU A 314 21.55 8.46 -4.91
C LEU A 314 21.55 9.48 -3.78
N ASN A 315 20.64 9.27 -2.83
CA ASN A 315 20.78 9.77 -1.46
C ASN A 315 20.06 8.78 -0.53
N PRO A 316 20.75 7.76 0.00
CA PRO A 316 20.17 6.87 0.99
C PRO A 316 19.97 7.65 2.28
N ARG A 317 18.75 8.11 2.52
CA ARG A 317 18.32 8.55 3.84
C ARG A 317 17.07 7.74 4.23
N LYS A 318 16.19 8.17 5.12
CA LYS A 318 15.92 7.53 6.41
C LYS A 318 14.37 7.16 6.75
N SER A 319 13.96 5.95 7.24
CA SER A 319 12.74 5.33 7.92
C SER A 319 13.10 4.24 8.98
N ARG A 320 12.85 4.41 10.30
CA ARG A 320 13.58 3.69 11.39
C ARG A 320 13.17 2.23 11.54
N HIS A 321 14.16 1.33 11.49
CA HIS A 321 14.00 -0.09 11.83
C HIS A 321 14.95 -0.49 12.97
N ALA A 322 14.51 -1.38 13.84
CA ALA A 322 15.36 -2.05 14.83
C ALA A 322 15.12 -3.56 14.71
N ALA A 323 16.19 -4.33 14.51
CA ALA A 323 16.12 -5.78 14.36
C ALA A 323 16.67 -6.50 15.59
N SER A 324 15.95 -7.53 16.06
CA SER A 324 16.51 -8.58 16.91
C SER A 324 16.89 -9.76 16.02
N THR A 325 18.19 -10.10 16.01
CA THR A 325 18.76 -11.06 15.06
C THR A 325 18.79 -12.46 15.66
N ARG A 326 18.45 -13.48 14.87
CA ARG A 326 18.85 -14.89 15.11
C ARG A 326 18.40 -15.83 13.99
N GLY A 327 19.37 -16.46 13.32
CA GLY A 327 19.16 -17.57 12.36
C GLY A 327 18.43 -17.20 11.07
N GLY A 328 19.15 -16.77 10.02
CA GLY A 328 18.65 -16.62 8.64
C GLY A 328 17.46 -15.66 8.40
N CYS A 329 16.81 -15.21 9.47
CA CYS A 329 15.64 -14.36 9.55
C CYS A 329 15.82 -13.36 10.70
N ALA A 330 15.06 -12.27 10.68
CA ALA A 330 15.04 -11.30 11.77
C ALA A 330 13.61 -10.90 12.15
N LEU A 331 13.41 -10.62 13.44
CA LEU A 331 12.25 -9.89 13.92
C LEU A 331 12.58 -8.39 13.79
N VAL A 332 11.82 -7.67 12.97
CA VAL A 332 12.09 -6.27 12.64
C VAL A 332 10.92 -5.40 13.05
N GLU A 333 11.22 -4.35 13.83
CA GLU A 333 10.30 -3.27 14.14
C GLU A 333 10.36 -2.19 13.06
N TRP A 334 9.22 -1.68 12.61
CA TRP A 334 9.11 -0.59 11.62
C TRP A 334 8.31 0.58 12.16
N LYS A 335 8.89 1.78 12.13
CA LYS A 335 8.20 3.02 12.52
C LYS A 335 7.81 3.81 11.27
N LEU A 336 6.51 3.93 11.02
CA LEU A 336 6.00 4.56 9.81
C LEU A 336 5.72 6.05 9.97
N GLU A 337 6.41 6.85 9.17
CA GLU A 337 6.13 8.28 8.98
C GLU A 337 5.15 8.51 7.81
N THR A 338 5.22 7.69 6.76
CA THR A 338 4.34 7.72 5.58
C THR A 338 3.57 6.40 5.44
N GLY A 339 2.53 6.39 4.59
CA GLY A 339 1.62 5.24 4.42
C GLY A 339 1.39 4.83 2.96
N ARG A 340 2.45 4.69 2.16
CA ARG A 340 2.32 4.26 0.75
C ARG A 340 1.85 2.81 0.67
N THR A 341 1.15 2.47 -0.43
CA THR A 341 0.73 1.09 -0.72
C THR A 341 1.93 0.14 -0.61
N HIS A 342 1.80 -0.93 0.15
CA HIS A 342 2.84 -1.95 0.36
C HIS A 342 4.22 -1.40 0.82
N GLN A 343 4.29 -0.23 1.47
CA GLN A 343 5.55 0.46 1.74
C GLN A 343 6.60 -0.40 2.44
N ILE A 344 6.24 -1.04 3.57
CA ILE A 344 7.16 -1.89 4.34
C ILE A 344 7.66 -3.06 3.48
N ARG A 345 6.77 -3.67 2.70
CA ARG A 345 7.09 -4.83 1.86
C ARG A 345 8.04 -4.46 0.73
N ALA A 346 7.79 -3.31 0.08
CA ALA A 346 8.66 -2.76 -0.96
C ALA A 346 10.05 -2.39 -0.40
N HIS A 347 10.10 -1.74 0.76
CA HIS A 347 11.36 -1.38 1.42
C HIS A 347 12.13 -2.61 1.89
N ALA A 348 11.47 -3.60 2.48
CA ALA A 348 12.10 -4.86 2.89
C ALA A 348 12.74 -5.59 1.70
N LYS A 349 12.04 -5.65 0.56
CA LYS A 349 12.59 -6.17 -0.70
C LYS A 349 13.78 -5.35 -1.20
N TYR A 350 13.66 -4.02 -1.17
CA TYR A 350 14.73 -3.11 -1.58
C TYR A 350 16.00 -3.31 -0.75
N LEU A 351 15.87 -3.55 0.55
CA LEU A 351 16.96 -3.89 1.46
C LEU A 351 17.52 -5.30 1.26
N GLY A 352 16.97 -6.09 0.33
CA GLY A 352 17.37 -7.49 0.10
C GLY A 352 16.88 -8.47 1.18
N VAL A 353 15.94 -8.04 2.04
CA VAL A 353 15.41 -8.81 3.16
C VAL A 353 13.88 -8.88 3.12
N PRO A 354 13.27 -9.45 2.06
CA PRO A 354 11.82 -9.46 1.89
C PRO A 354 11.11 -10.15 3.07
N LEU A 355 9.85 -9.79 3.31
CA LEU A 355 9.10 -10.35 4.45
C LEU A 355 8.81 -11.83 4.24
N LEU A 356 8.96 -12.64 5.28
CA LEU A 356 8.62 -14.05 5.27
C LEU A 356 7.16 -14.25 4.86
N GLY A 357 6.91 -15.16 3.90
CA GLY A 357 5.57 -15.39 3.34
C GLY A 357 5.11 -14.38 2.29
N ASP A 358 5.94 -13.40 1.94
CA ASP A 358 5.62 -12.42 0.91
C ASP A 358 6.08 -12.88 -0.48
N GLU A 359 5.29 -13.76 -1.09
CA GLU A 359 5.54 -14.27 -2.45
C GLU A 359 5.54 -13.15 -3.50
N VAL A 360 4.72 -12.11 -3.28
CA VAL A 360 4.67 -10.95 -4.17
C VAL A 360 6.03 -10.24 -4.14
N TYR A 361 6.67 -10.07 -2.99
CA TYR A 361 7.94 -9.33 -2.92
C TYR A 361 9.19 -10.21 -2.95
N GLY A 362 9.03 -11.50 -3.25
CA GLY A 362 10.14 -12.39 -3.60
C GLY A 362 10.62 -13.30 -2.47
N ALA A 363 9.97 -13.31 -1.30
CA ALA A 363 10.23 -14.30 -0.26
C ALA A 363 9.54 -15.63 -0.59
N THR A 364 9.90 -16.22 -1.74
CA THR A 364 9.38 -17.52 -2.15
C THR A 364 9.80 -18.60 -1.16
N ARG A 365 9.01 -19.68 -1.06
CA ARG A 365 9.36 -20.82 -0.20
C ARG A 365 10.78 -21.34 -0.47
N SER A 366 11.19 -21.41 -1.73
CA SER A 366 12.54 -21.84 -2.12
C SER A 366 13.64 -20.91 -1.61
N MET A 367 13.46 -19.59 -1.72
CA MET A 367 14.41 -18.60 -1.19
C MET A 367 14.51 -18.69 0.33
N VAL A 368 13.39 -18.78 1.03
CA VAL A 368 13.36 -18.89 2.49
C VAL A 368 14.10 -20.16 2.94
N LEU A 369 13.84 -21.29 2.28
CA LEU A 369 14.51 -22.55 2.58
C LEU A 369 16.03 -22.48 2.32
N SER A 370 16.48 -21.78 1.28
CA SER A 370 17.92 -21.63 0.99
C SER A 370 18.63 -20.74 2.02
N LEU A 371 17.93 -19.79 2.65
CA LEU A 371 18.49 -18.96 3.72
C LEU A 371 18.55 -19.68 5.07
N LEU A 372 17.53 -20.51 5.36
CA LEU A 372 17.38 -21.20 6.64
C LEU A 372 18.19 -22.51 6.70
N ARG A 373 18.09 -23.39 5.70
CA ARG A 373 18.69 -24.74 5.75
C ARG A 373 20.19 -24.75 6.07
N PRO A 374 21.04 -23.93 5.42
CA PRO A 374 22.49 -23.95 5.69
C PRO A 374 22.86 -23.55 7.13
N ARG A 375 21.96 -22.88 7.85
CA ARG A 375 22.17 -22.38 9.21
C ARG A 375 21.49 -23.24 10.27
N THR A 376 21.00 -24.41 9.88
CA THR A 376 20.20 -25.29 10.75
C THR A 376 20.66 -26.74 10.61
N PRO A 377 20.72 -27.51 11.72
CA PRO A 377 21.02 -28.94 11.67
C PRO A 377 20.08 -29.70 10.73
N SER A 378 20.61 -30.71 10.03
CA SER A 378 19.86 -31.56 9.08
C SER A 378 18.60 -32.18 9.70
N GLY A 379 18.65 -32.55 10.98
CA GLY A 379 17.50 -33.09 11.73
C GLY A 379 16.32 -32.11 11.88
N LEU A 380 16.52 -30.81 11.66
CA LEU A 380 15.47 -29.79 11.71
C LEU A 380 14.96 -29.36 10.33
N HIS A 381 15.54 -29.86 9.24
CA HIS A 381 15.16 -29.45 7.88
C HIS A 381 13.72 -29.80 7.54
N SER A 382 13.23 -30.98 7.98
CA SER A 382 11.82 -31.38 7.78
C SER A 382 10.86 -30.44 8.50
N LYS A 383 11.16 -30.05 9.75
CA LYS A 383 10.38 -29.09 10.54
C LYS A 383 10.35 -27.71 9.86
N ILE A 384 11.49 -27.23 9.34
CA ILE A 384 11.56 -25.95 8.62
C ILE A 384 10.71 -25.98 7.35
N VAL A 385 10.77 -27.08 6.58
CA VAL A 385 9.94 -27.24 5.37
C VAL A 385 8.46 -27.20 5.71
N GLN A 386 8.04 -27.89 6.78
CA GLN A 386 6.66 -27.89 7.24
C GLN A 386 6.21 -26.53 7.77
N MET A 387 7.09 -25.79 8.46
CA MET A 387 6.81 -24.43 8.92
C MET A 387 6.61 -23.49 7.73
N VAL A 388 7.56 -23.47 6.78
CA VAL A 388 7.53 -22.59 5.60
C VAL A 388 6.34 -22.89 4.68
N SER A 389 5.87 -24.14 4.62
CA SER A 389 4.70 -24.48 3.81
C SER A 389 3.39 -23.91 4.36
N ARG A 390 3.30 -23.67 5.67
CA ARG A 390 2.11 -23.09 6.34
C ARG A 390 2.04 -21.56 6.21
N ILE A 391 3.11 -20.90 5.80
CA ILE A 391 3.13 -19.45 5.62
C ILE A 391 2.49 -19.09 4.28
N ASP A 392 1.39 -18.34 4.33
CA ASP A 392 0.57 -17.98 3.17
C ASP A 392 0.34 -16.47 3.00
N ARG A 393 0.88 -15.67 3.93
CA ARG A 393 0.80 -14.21 3.93
C ARG A 393 2.13 -13.57 4.37
N PRO A 394 2.36 -12.29 4.05
CA PRO A 394 3.46 -11.55 4.63
C PRO A 394 3.35 -11.56 6.16
N CYS A 395 4.41 -12.01 6.83
CA CYS A 395 4.54 -11.92 8.28
C CYS A 395 4.75 -10.46 8.67
N LEU A 396 3.65 -9.69 8.70
CA LEU A 396 3.60 -8.27 9.03
C LEU A 396 2.37 -8.00 9.91
N HIS A 397 2.57 -7.21 10.96
CA HIS A 397 1.53 -6.87 11.93
C HIS A 397 1.68 -5.42 12.42
N ALA A 398 0.58 -4.67 12.47
CA ALA A 398 0.50 -3.32 13.02
C ALA A 398 0.35 -3.37 14.55
N LEU A 399 1.49 -3.39 15.23
CA LEU A 399 1.65 -3.63 16.66
C LEU A 399 1.14 -2.47 17.53
N THR A 400 1.43 -1.23 17.15
CA THR A 400 1.14 -0.05 17.99
C THR A 400 0.57 1.09 17.16
N LEU A 401 -0.46 1.74 17.72
CA LEU A 401 -1.07 2.94 17.17
C LEU A 401 -1.21 3.99 18.28
N GLY A 402 -0.78 5.21 18.00
CA GLY A 402 -0.89 6.34 18.93
C GLY A 402 -1.23 7.63 18.22
N PHE A 403 -2.16 8.40 18.79
CA PHE A 403 -2.63 9.66 18.22
C PHE A 403 -3.20 10.55 19.33
N LYS A 404 -3.38 11.83 19.02
CA LYS A 404 -4.12 12.75 19.86
C LYS A 404 -5.61 12.55 19.59
N HIS A 405 -6.39 12.21 20.60
CA HIS A 405 -7.82 12.01 20.45
C HIS A 405 -8.48 13.29 19.87
N PRO A 406 -9.30 13.20 18.80
CA PRO A 406 -9.75 14.36 18.04
C PRO A 406 -10.59 15.35 18.86
N HIS A 407 -11.42 14.88 19.80
CA HIS A 407 -12.23 15.74 20.67
C HIS A 407 -11.55 16.14 21.98
N THR A 408 -11.08 15.18 22.78
CA THR A 408 -10.51 15.47 24.10
C THR A 408 -9.10 16.07 24.04
N GLY A 409 -8.38 15.89 22.93
CA GLY A 409 -6.99 16.31 22.80
C GLY A 409 -6.00 15.52 23.64
N GLN A 410 -6.41 14.43 24.29
CA GLN A 410 -5.51 13.57 25.07
C GLN A 410 -4.69 12.66 24.15
N GLU A 411 -3.44 12.37 24.51
CA GLU A 411 -2.63 11.36 23.82
C GLU A 411 -3.14 9.96 24.20
N VAL A 412 -3.58 9.19 23.20
CA VAL A 412 -4.02 7.81 23.37
C VAL A 412 -3.06 6.85 22.67
N HIS A 413 -2.85 5.69 23.28
CA HIS A 413 -1.90 4.68 22.83
C HIS A 413 -2.50 3.28 22.95
N PHE A 414 -2.45 2.53 21.85
CA PHE A 414 -2.97 1.16 21.76
C PHE A 414 -1.87 0.21 21.28
N SER A 415 -1.84 -1.00 21.82
CA SER A 415 -0.98 -2.09 21.38
C SER A 415 -1.79 -3.38 21.26
N CYS A 416 -1.52 -4.18 20.23
CA CYS A 416 -2.12 -5.49 20.04
C CYS A 416 -1.02 -6.48 19.70
N GLU A 417 -0.99 -7.64 20.37
CA GLU A 417 -0.01 -8.67 20.08
C GLU A 417 -0.25 -9.32 18.70
N PRO A 418 0.81 -9.81 18.03
CA PRO A 418 0.64 -10.52 16.77
C PRO A 418 -0.31 -11.71 16.88
N PRO A 419 -1.08 -12.02 15.83
CA PRO A 419 -1.97 -13.18 15.80
C PRO A 419 -1.20 -14.51 15.94
N ALA A 420 -1.93 -15.56 16.31
CA ALA A 420 -1.37 -16.88 16.64
C ALA A 420 -0.49 -17.48 15.53
N ASP A 421 -0.85 -17.26 14.26
CA ASP A 421 -0.06 -17.72 13.11
C ASP A 421 1.34 -17.06 13.06
N PHE A 422 1.43 -15.76 13.34
CA PHE A 422 2.69 -15.03 13.43
C PHE A 422 3.52 -15.51 14.63
N ASP A 423 2.88 -15.62 15.81
CA ASP A 423 3.58 -16.00 17.03
C ASP A 423 4.07 -17.46 16.99
N GLU A 424 3.30 -18.38 16.41
CA GLU A 424 3.73 -19.76 16.20
C GLU A 424 5.01 -19.82 15.36
N ILE A 425 5.06 -19.10 14.23
CA ILE A 425 6.25 -19.04 13.36
C ILE A 425 7.44 -18.45 14.12
N LEU A 426 7.23 -17.34 14.84
CA LEU A 426 8.28 -16.70 15.63
C LEU A 426 8.85 -17.65 16.70
N ASN A 427 7.98 -18.38 17.40
CA ASN A 427 8.39 -19.33 18.43
C ASN A 427 9.12 -20.54 17.84
N GLN A 428 8.69 -21.04 16.68
CA GLN A 428 9.41 -22.10 15.97
C GLN A 428 10.80 -21.64 15.53
N LEU A 429 10.94 -20.44 14.95
CA LEU A 429 12.23 -19.85 14.57
C LEU A 429 13.15 -19.68 15.78
N ARG A 430 12.63 -19.23 16.92
CA ARG A 430 13.39 -19.10 18.18
C ARG A 430 13.90 -20.45 18.69
N LYS A 431 13.06 -21.49 18.66
CA LYS A 431 13.45 -22.86 19.05
C LYS A 431 14.57 -23.39 18.15
N ILE A 432 14.41 -23.28 16.83
CA ILE A 432 15.40 -23.71 15.84
C ILE A 432 16.73 -22.96 16.04
N SER A 433 16.68 -21.65 16.30
CA SER A 433 17.90 -20.87 16.56
C SER A 433 18.57 -21.24 17.88
N ASN A 434 17.82 -21.59 18.91
CA ASN A 434 18.38 -22.04 20.19
C ASN A 434 19.02 -23.41 20.03
N GLU A 435 18.33 -24.38 19.42
CA GLU A 435 18.86 -25.73 19.16
C GLU A 435 20.12 -25.67 18.29
N GLY A 436 20.13 -24.86 17.21
CA GLY A 436 21.32 -24.67 16.37
C GLY A 436 22.52 -24.03 17.08
N ALA A 437 22.29 -23.20 18.10
CA ALA A 437 23.35 -22.62 18.93
C ALA A 437 23.92 -23.62 19.96
N PHE A 438 23.11 -24.61 20.38
CA PHE A 438 23.59 -25.71 21.23
C PHE A 438 24.49 -26.67 20.44
N PHE A 439 24.15 -27.01 19.19
CA PHE A 439 24.96 -27.92 18.38
C PHE A 439 26.30 -27.32 17.92
N THR A 440 26.35 -26.02 17.59
CA THR A 440 27.62 -25.36 17.21
C THR A 440 28.62 -25.25 18.37
N LYS A 441 28.16 -25.25 19.62
CA LYS A 441 29.02 -25.29 20.81
C LYS A 441 29.57 -26.67 21.15
N HIS A 442 28.99 -27.76 20.62
CA HIS A 442 29.43 -29.14 20.89
C HIS A 442 30.22 -29.76 19.73
N SER A 443 30.29 -29.08 18.58
CA SER A 443 31.09 -29.49 17.42
C SER A 443 32.46 -28.80 17.35
N ILE A 444 32.86 -28.07 18.39
CA ILE A 444 34.19 -27.49 18.58
C ILE A 444 34.68 -27.90 19.97
N SER A 445 35.02 -29.18 20.11
CA SER A 445 35.75 -29.71 21.26
C SER A 445 36.65 -30.84 20.80
#